data_AF-A0ABD3KKL8-F1
#
_entry.id   AF-A0ABD3KKL8-F1
#
_cell.length_a   1.000
_cell.length_b   1.000
_cell.length_c   1.000
_cell.angle_alpha   90.00
_cell.angle_beta   90.00
_cell.angle_gamma   90.00
#
_symmetry.space_group_name_H-M   'P 1'
#
loop_
_entity.id
_entity.type
_entity.pdbx_description
1 polymer ?
#
loop_
_entity_poly.entity_id
_entity_poly.type
_entity_poly.pdbx_seq_one_letter_code
_entity_poly.pdbx_strand_id
1 'polypeptide(L)' 'MNTGPGSSTANRVKWAGYHVIKSATEASNFTVEKFIAGGSWLPATGVPYTPGL' A
#
# COMPACT_ATOMS: atom_id res chain seq x y z
N MET A 1 -6.51 -6.34 2.36
CA MET A 1 -5.95 -7.12 3.49
C MET A 1 -5.03 -8.20 2.94
N ASN A 2 -3.94 -8.52 3.64
CA ASN A 2 -3.02 -9.59 3.22
C ASN A 2 -3.63 -10.98 3.49
N THR A 3 -3.32 -11.96 2.64
CA THR A 3 -3.87 -13.33 2.71
C THR A 3 -2.75 -14.38 2.75
N GLY A 4 -3.09 -15.61 3.14
CA GLY A 4 -2.17 -16.77 3.22
C GLY A 4 -1.67 -17.10 4.63
N PRO A 5 -1.02 -18.27 4.84
CA PRO A 5 -0.67 -18.77 6.17
C PRO A 5 0.22 -17.83 7.01
N GLY A 6 1.02 -16.99 6.36
CA GLY A 6 1.92 -16.03 7.01
C GLY A 6 1.31 -14.65 7.30
N SER A 7 0.08 -14.36 6.88
CA SER A 7 -0.49 -13.00 6.94
C SER A 7 -1.00 -12.60 8.33
N SER A 8 -1.13 -13.56 9.26
CA SER A 8 -1.59 -13.27 10.62
C SER A 8 -0.68 -12.26 11.32
N THR A 9 -1.32 -11.25 11.91
CA THR A 9 -0.64 -10.17 12.65
C THR A 9 -0.62 -10.42 14.16
N ALA A 10 -1.26 -11.49 14.65
CA ALA A 10 -1.47 -11.76 16.08
C ALA A 10 -0.17 -11.82 16.90
N ASN A 11 0.92 -12.29 16.30
CA ASN A 11 2.22 -12.49 16.96
C ASN A 11 3.32 -11.59 16.36
N ARG A 12 2.96 -10.42 15.81
CA ARG A 12 3.95 -9.45 15.30
C ARG A 12 4.57 -8.64 16.45
N VAL A 13 5.70 -8.00 16.16
CA VAL A 13 6.45 -7.15 17.08
C VAL A 13 5.58 -6.01 17.64
N LYS A 14 5.89 -5.54 18.85
CA LYS A 14 5.16 -4.46 19.54
C LYS A 14 5.87 -3.10 19.45
N TRP A 15 6.68 -2.88 18.42
CA TRP A 15 7.41 -1.62 18.25
C TRP A 15 6.44 -0.45 18.08
N ALA A 16 6.78 0.72 18.63
CA ALA A 16 5.90 1.88 18.60
C ALA A 16 5.50 2.33 17.19
N GLY A 17 6.36 2.13 16.19
CA GLY A 17 6.06 2.44 14.78
C GLY A 17 5.28 1.36 14.04
N TYR A 18 5.19 0.13 14.56
CA TYR A 18 4.43 -0.94 13.92
C TYR A 18 2.94 -0.76 14.18
N HIS A 19 2.16 -0.82 13.11
CA HIS A 19 0.71 -0.79 13.18
C HIS A 19 0.12 -1.65 12.06
N VAL A 20 -1.06 -2.21 12.33
CA VAL A 20 -1.85 -2.94 11.33
C VAL A 20 -2.79 -1.93 10.67
N ILE A 21 -2.50 -1.57 9.42
CA ILE A 21 -3.37 -0.68 8.63
C ILE A 21 -4.69 -1.41 8.36
N LYS A 22 -5.80 -0.84 8.87
CA LYS A 22 -7.17 -1.37 8.67
C LYS A 22 -8.05 -0.46 7.82
N SER A 23 -7.60 0.77 7.57
CA SER A 23 -8.33 1.79 6.82
C SER A 23 -7.83 1.84 5.37
N ALA A 24 -8.77 1.79 4.42
CA ALA A 24 -8.45 2.04 3.01
C ALA A 24 -7.89 3.45 2.80
N THR A 25 -8.34 4.44 3.57
CA THR A 25 -7.83 5.81 3.49
C THR A 25 -6.37 5.88 3.89
N GLU A 26 -5.97 5.20 4.96
CA GLU A 26 -4.58 5.15 5.41
C GLU A 26 -3.71 4.39 4.40
N ALA A 27 -4.17 3.23 3.93
CA ALA A 27 -3.49 2.45 2.89
C ALA A 27 -3.33 3.24 1.57
N SER A 28 -4.29 4.11 1.23
CA SER A 28 -4.27 4.85 -0.02
C SER A 28 -3.08 5.79 -0.15
N ASN A 29 -2.50 6.25 0.97
CA ASN A 29 -1.32 7.12 0.95
C ASN A 29 -0.08 6.45 0.35
N PHE A 30 -0.10 5.12 0.25
CA PHE A 30 0.99 4.30 -0.27
C PHE A 30 0.73 3.77 -1.69
N THR A 31 -0.34 4.23 -2.36
CA THR A 31 -0.60 3.86 -3.76
C THR A 31 0.31 4.64 -4.72
N VAL A 32 0.36 4.19 -5.97
CA VAL A 32 1.13 4.85 -7.04
C VAL A 32 0.70 6.31 -7.24
N GLU A 33 -0.60 6.57 -7.20
CA GLU A 33 -1.15 7.92 -7.37
C GLU A 33 -0.72 8.87 -6.26
N LYS A 34 -0.80 8.45 -4.99
CA LYS A 34 -0.53 9.36 -3.86
C LYS A 34 0.93 9.42 -3.44
N PHE A 35 1.66 8.29 -3.48
CA PHE A 35 3.01 8.23 -2.95
C PHE A 35 4.06 8.82 -3.89
N ILE A 36 3.89 8.60 -5.20
CA ILE A 36 4.89 9.00 -6.22
C ILE A 36 4.31 9.87 -7.34
N ALA A 37 3.09 10.38 -7.15
CA ALA A 37 2.37 11.14 -8.17
C ALA A 37 2.35 10.44 -9.54
N GLY A 38 2.25 9.11 -9.56
CA GLY A 38 2.53 8.28 -10.74
C GLY A 38 1.68 8.61 -11.97
N GLY A 39 0.46 9.13 -11.76
CA GLY A 39 -0.41 9.59 -12.84
C GLY A 39 0.19 10.71 -13.71
N SER A 40 1.18 11.44 -13.20
CA SER A 40 1.83 12.54 -13.93
C SER A 40 2.91 12.09 -14.93
N TRP A 41 3.47 10.89 -14.78
CA TRP A 41 4.64 10.48 -15.56
C TRP A 41 4.61 9.03 -16.06
N LEU A 42 3.98 8.10 -15.32
CA LEU A 42 3.90 6.70 -15.75
C LEU A 42 3.15 6.50 -17.07
N PRO A 43 2.05 7.22 -17.38
CA PRO A 43 1.38 7.06 -18.68
C PRO A 43 2.30 7.26 -19.89
N ALA A 44 3.28 8.16 -19.79
CA ALA A 44 4.22 8.44 -20.88
C ALA A 44 5.23 7.29 -21.11
N THR A 45 5.41 6.40 -20.12
CA THR A 45 6.34 5.27 -20.21
C THR A 45 5.76 4.07 -20.97
N GLY A 46 4.43 4.02 -21.14
CA GLY A 46 3.73 2.86 -21.72
C GLY A 46 3.67 1.62 -20.82
N VAL A 47 4.22 1.67 -19.61
CA VAL A 47 4.17 0.55 -18.65
C VAL A 47 2.78 0.48 -18.00
N PRO A 48 2.11 -0.70 -18.01
CA PRO A 48 0.86 -0.88 -17.28
C PRO A 48 1.04 -0.70 -15.78
N TYR A 49 0.13 0.04 -15.13
CA TYR A 49 0.16 0.23 -13.68
C TYR A 49 -1.26 0.39 -13.11
N THR A 50 -1.39 0.19 -11.80
CA THR A 50 -2.62 0.47 -11.05
C THR A 50 -2.41 1.73 -10.18
N PRO A 51 -3.19 2.80 -10.37
CA PRO A 51 -2.98 4.06 -9.66
C PRO A 51 -3.37 4.01 -8.17
N GLY A 52 -4.43 3.26 -7.82
CA GLY A 52 -5.08 3.27 -6.51
C GLY A 52 -5.20 1.89 -5.83
N LEU A 53 -6.10 1.80 -4.84
CA LEU A 53 -6.47 0.57 -4.12
C LEU A 53 -7.65 -0.15 -4.76
#